data_AF-B4IS26-F1
#
_entry.id   AF-B4IS26-F1
#
_cell.length_a   1.000
_cell.length_b   1.000
_cell.length_c   1.000
_cell.angle_alpha   90.00
_cell.angle_beta   90.00
_cell.angle_gamma   90.00
#
_symmetry.space_group_name_H-M   'P 1'
#
loop_
_entity.id
_entity.type
_entity.pdbx_description
1 polymer ?
#
loop_
_entity_poly.entity_id
_entity_poly.type
_entity_poly.pdbx_seq_one_letter_code
_entity_poly.pdbx_strand_id
1 'polypeptide(L)'
;KDNKYYPRRTPQYGEGSGLDVFLRLRNSSLIRPNKRGVYVMIKQPQQWSDVVRHVPHGAQTQISMVPRITTTDQRTRALTPRARRCIFPDEVTHPQYKNLPGFEYWVGNCRSKCHQEHVINLCKCSPSVFFPVTDKDNFTVCRPSDFKCLHDNRLTFSVERHPQEDEYVDNLYKESMICNCFISCTQLIFDRVFSSSTLE
;
A
#
# COMPACT_ATOMS: atom_id res chain seq x y z
N LYS A 1 28.40 15.61 -6.29
CA LYS A 1 27.28 15.60 -7.25
C LYS A 1 26.35 14.48 -6.85
N ASP A 2 25.13 14.80 -6.40
CA ASP A 2 24.14 13.78 -6.01
C ASP A 2 23.73 12.98 -7.26
N ASN A 3 23.91 11.65 -7.21
CA ASN A 3 23.48 10.76 -8.28
C ASN A 3 21.97 10.52 -8.16
N LYS A 4 21.20 10.89 -9.20
CA LYS A 4 19.74 10.72 -9.27
C LYS A 4 19.27 9.28 -9.02
N TYR A 5 20.14 8.30 -9.25
CA TYR A 5 19.81 6.87 -9.13
C TYR A 5 20.15 6.27 -7.76
N TYR A 6 20.71 7.04 -6.83
CA TYR A 6 21.08 6.55 -5.51
C TYR A 6 20.14 7.09 -4.43
N PRO A 7 19.49 6.23 -3.62
CA PRO A 7 18.65 6.70 -2.53
C PRO A 7 19.50 7.49 -1.53
N ARG A 8 18.97 8.63 -1.05
CA ARG A 8 19.61 9.40 0.01
C ARG A 8 19.70 8.53 1.27
N ARG A 9 20.88 8.49 1.88
CA ARG A 9 21.17 7.71 3.08
C ARG A 9 21.28 8.64 4.27
N THR A 10 20.73 8.24 5.41
CA THR A 10 20.95 8.89 6.70
C THR A 10 22.20 8.29 7.34
N PRO A 11 23.25 9.08 7.63
CA PRO A 11 24.49 8.56 8.21
C PRO A 11 24.34 8.20 9.70
N GLN A 12 23.40 8.82 10.40
CA GLN A 12 23.16 8.65 11.83
C GLN A 12 21.65 8.65 12.12
N TYR A 13 21.30 8.35 13.37
CA TYR A 13 19.95 8.45 13.92
C TYR A 13 19.82 9.73 14.77
N GLY A 14 18.60 10.26 14.89
CA GLY A 14 18.30 11.42 15.75
C GLY A 14 17.73 12.62 14.99
N GLU A 15 17.16 13.55 15.74
CA GLU A 15 16.61 14.81 15.23
C GLU A 15 17.71 15.64 14.54
N GLY A 16 17.45 16.10 13.32
CA GLY A 16 18.42 16.83 12.47
C GLY A 16 19.28 15.97 11.52
N SER A 17 19.29 14.64 11.67
CA SER A 17 19.96 13.72 10.73
C SER A 17 19.02 13.10 9.69
N GLY A 18 17.72 13.28 9.88
CA GLY A 18 16.64 12.71 9.09
C GLY A 18 16.10 13.66 8.01
N LEU A 19 14.80 13.53 7.75
CA LEU A 19 14.06 14.36 6.80
C LEU A 19 13.19 15.36 7.56
N ASP A 20 13.54 16.64 7.46
CA ASP A 20 12.73 17.73 7.99
C ASP A 20 11.89 18.35 6.88
N VAL A 21 10.58 18.40 7.08
CA VAL A 21 9.63 18.94 6.09
C VAL A 21 8.72 19.97 6.73
N PHE A 22 8.77 21.20 6.21
CA PHE A 22 7.85 22.27 6.58
C PHE A 22 6.80 22.45 5.49
N LEU A 23 5.53 22.24 5.84
CA LEU A 23 4.41 22.30 4.91
C LEU A 23 3.50 23.48 5.24
N ARG A 24 3.29 24.37 4.27
CA ARG A 24 2.37 25.50 4.40
C ARG A 24 1.10 25.26 3.59
N LEU A 25 -0.02 25.07 4.28
CA LEU A 25 -1.34 24.88 3.66
C LEU A 25 -1.97 26.26 3.38
N ARG A 26 -1.93 26.72 2.13
CA ARG A 26 -2.39 28.07 1.73
C ARG A 26 -3.89 28.19 1.45
N ASN A 27 -4.53 27.13 0.92
CA ASN A 27 -5.90 27.22 0.44
C ASN A 27 -6.86 26.34 1.25
N SER A 28 -7.71 26.96 2.07
CA SER A 28 -8.74 26.25 2.84
C SER A 28 -9.93 25.76 2.02
N SER A 29 -10.11 26.24 0.78
CA SER A 29 -11.27 25.88 -0.06
C SER A 29 -11.18 24.46 -0.66
N LEU A 30 -9.97 23.91 -0.76
CA LEU A 30 -9.71 22.55 -1.25
C LEU A 30 -9.54 21.53 -0.11
N ILE A 31 -9.63 21.98 1.14
CA ILE A 31 -9.46 21.12 2.32
C ILE A 31 -10.84 20.71 2.80
N ARG A 32 -11.02 19.41 3.08
CA ARG A 32 -12.28 18.92 3.67
C ARG A 32 -12.56 19.67 4.98
N PRO A 33 -13.80 20.12 5.22
CA PRO A 33 -14.18 20.73 6.48
C PRO A 33 -13.77 19.82 7.65
N ASN A 34 -13.17 20.40 8.69
CA ASN A 34 -12.75 19.70 9.91
C ASN A 34 -11.64 18.64 9.76
N LYS A 35 -10.97 18.53 8.60
CA LYS A 35 -9.77 17.67 8.41
C LYS A 35 -8.63 18.47 7.76
N ARG A 36 -8.09 19.42 8.51
CA ARG A 36 -6.91 20.21 8.10
C ARG A 36 -5.63 19.47 8.45
N GLY A 37 -4.79 19.23 7.44
CA GLY A 37 -3.54 18.50 7.60
C GLY A 37 -3.07 17.91 6.28
N VAL A 38 -2.12 16.98 6.38
CA VAL A 38 -1.58 16.23 5.24
C VAL A 38 -1.60 14.74 5.56
N TYR A 39 -1.70 13.92 4.52
CA TYR A 39 -1.55 12.47 4.67
C TYR A 39 -0.12 12.09 4.33
N VAL A 40 0.55 11.40 5.27
CA VAL A 40 1.91 10.91 5.09
C VAL A 40 1.87 9.39 4.91
N MET A 41 2.56 8.93 3.87
CA MET A 41 2.78 7.52 3.56
C MET A 41 4.26 7.22 3.66
N ILE A 42 4.62 6.19 4.43
CA ILE A 42 5.98 5.64 4.48
C ILE A 42 5.86 4.23 3.91
N LYS A 43 6.63 3.96 2.85
CA LYS A 43 6.58 2.70 2.11
C LYS A 43 7.94 2.38 1.51
N GLN A 44 8.13 1.15 1.07
CA GLN A 44 9.28 0.81 0.24
C GLN A 44 9.21 1.50 -1.14
N PRO A 45 10.36 1.75 -1.80
CA PRO A 45 10.39 2.35 -3.14
C PRO A 45 9.61 1.54 -4.19
N GLN A 46 9.73 0.21 -4.14
CA GLN A 46 9.07 -0.74 -5.06
C GLN A 46 7.69 -1.20 -4.57
N GLN A 47 7.09 -0.52 -3.60
CA GLN A 47 5.72 -0.77 -3.16
C GLN A 47 4.82 0.33 -3.74
N TRP A 48 3.64 0.01 -4.25
CA TRP A 48 2.72 1.02 -4.81
C TRP A 48 2.12 1.91 -3.73
N SER A 49 1.50 1.30 -2.73
CA SER A 49 0.78 1.99 -1.66
C SER A 49 0.98 1.29 -0.31
N ASP A 50 0.83 2.06 0.76
CA ASP A 50 0.82 1.60 2.15
C ASP A 50 -0.21 2.43 2.93
N VAL A 51 -0.47 2.06 4.18
CA VAL A 51 -1.34 2.80 5.09
C VAL A 51 -0.84 4.24 5.22
N VAL A 52 -1.75 5.19 4.97
CA VAL A 52 -1.54 6.62 5.16
C VAL A 52 -1.95 7.04 6.56
N ARG A 53 -1.21 7.98 7.16
CA ARG A 53 -1.59 8.59 8.43
C ARG A 53 -1.78 10.09 8.27
N HIS A 54 -2.86 10.60 8.85
CA HIS A 54 -3.14 12.03 8.87
C HIS A 54 -2.22 12.73 9.89
N VAL A 55 -1.53 13.75 9.43
CA VAL A 55 -0.73 14.69 10.23
C VAL A 55 -1.49 16.00 10.28
N PRO A 56 -1.95 16.44 11.46
CA PRO A 56 -2.75 17.65 11.59
C PRO A 56 -1.95 18.91 11.26
N HIS A 57 -2.65 19.94 10.76
CA HIS A 57 -2.06 21.27 10.64
C HIS A 57 -1.77 21.89 12.02
N GLY A 58 -0.85 22.86 12.07
CA GLY A 58 -0.50 23.55 13.32
C GLY A 58 0.15 22.66 14.37
N ALA A 59 0.73 21.54 13.93
CA ALA A 59 1.43 20.61 14.80
C ALA A 59 2.82 20.29 14.25
N GLN A 60 3.75 20.07 15.16
CA GLN A 60 5.03 19.43 14.87
C GLN A 60 4.84 17.93 15.09
N THR A 61 4.94 17.15 14.00
CA THR A 61 4.85 15.69 14.07
C THR A 61 6.21 15.07 13.81
N GLN A 62 6.78 14.43 14.82
CA GLN A 62 7.97 13.60 14.69
C GLN A 62 7.56 12.17 14.34
N ILE A 63 8.21 11.59 13.34
CA ILE A 63 7.98 10.21 12.91
C ILE A 63 9.27 9.42 13.07
N SER A 64 9.36 8.63 14.14
CA SER A 64 10.46 7.70 14.35
C SER A 64 10.20 6.42 13.54
N MET A 65 11.24 5.91 12.88
CA MET A 65 11.15 4.71 12.03
C MET A 65 12.25 3.70 12.36
N VAL A 66 11.89 2.43 12.41
CA VAL A 66 12.82 1.31 12.61
C VAL A 66 12.63 0.30 11.47
N PRO A 67 13.62 0.12 10.58
CA PRO A 67 13.55 -0.89 9.54
C PRO A 67 13.77 -2.28 10.14
N ARG A 68 12.91 -3.23 9.78
CA ARG A 68 13.04 -4.65 10.12
C ARG A 68 13.09 -5.47 8.86
N ILE A 69 14.20 -6.17 8.67
CA ILE A 69 14.38 -7.12 7.58
C ILE A 69 14.15 -8.54 8.08
N THR A 70 13.39 -9.32 7.34
CA THR A 70 13.16 -10.75 7.60
C THR A 70 13.45 -11.50 6.31
N THR A 71 14.36 -12.46 6.36
CA THR A 71 14.77 -13.25 5.20
C THR A 71 14.58 -14.72 5.49
N THR A 72 13.93 -15.44 4.59
CA THR A 72 13.83 -16.90 4.65
C THR A 72 15.08 -17.54 4.05
N ASP A 73 15.52 -18.66 4.64
CA ASP A 73 16.67 -19.43 4.16
C ASP A 73 16.44 -19.96 2.73
N GLN A 74 17.48 -19.92 1.90
CA GLN A 74 17.41 -20.34 0.49
C GLN A 74 17.01 -21.81 0.33
N ARG A 75 17.32 -22.69 1.30
CA ARG A 75 16.93 -24.11 1.29
C ARG A 75 15.42 -24.31 1.29
N THR A 76 14.66 -23.32 1.78
CA THR A 76 13.19 -23.37 1.75
C THR A 76 12.60 -23.32 0.34
N ARG A 77 13.41 -23.01 -0.68
CA ARG A 77 13.03 -23.14 -2.10
C ARG A 77 12.65 -24.56 -2.51
N ALA A 78 13.15 -25.59 -1.80
CA ALA A 78 12.74 -26.97 -2.04
C ALA A 78 11.25 -27.23 -1.70
N LEU A 79 10.64 -26.34 -0.90
CA LEU A 79 9.23 -26.41 -0.56
C LEU A 79 8.41 -25.53 -1.51
N THR A 80 7.20 -26.00 -1.83
CA THR A 80 6.24 -25.22 -2.63
C THR A 80 5.86 -23.92 -1.89
N PRO A 81 5.52 -22.83 -2.61
CA PRO A 81 5.08 -21.58 -1.97
C PRO A 81 3.93 -21.77 -0.99
N ARG A 82 3.01 -22.72 -1.27
CA ARG A 82 1.91 -23.08 -0.37
C ARG A 82 2.38 -23.69 0.95
N ALA A 83 3.39 -24.57 0.92
CA ALA A 83 3.92 -25.22 2.11
C ALA A 83 4.70 -24.23 3.00
N ARG A 84 5.54 -23.40 2.40
CA ARG A 84 6.38 -22.43 3.13
C ARG A 84 5.73 -21.06 3.38
N ARG A 85 4.52 -20.83 2.83
CA ARG A 85 3.70 -19.62 3.01
C ARG A 85 4.35 -18.30 2.57
N CYS A 86 5.34 -18.35 1.69
CA CYS A 86 5.99 -17.17 1.11
C CYS A 86 6.35 -17.38 -0.37
N ILE A 87 6.44 -16.29 -1.13
CA ILE A 87 6.82 -16.27 -2.55
C ILE A 87 8.16 -15.57 -2.73
N PHE A 88 9.04 -16.15 -3.55
CA PHE A 88 10.26 -15.48 -4.01
C PHE A 88 9.97 -14.59 -5.23
N PRO A 89 10.74 -13.51 -5.44
CA PRO A 89 10.50 -12.57 -6.54
C PRO A 89 10.50 -13.21 -7.94
N ASP A 90 11.26 -14.30 -8.12
CA ASP A 90 11.44 -15.04 -9.36
C ASP A 90 10.33 -16.07 -9.67
N GLU A 91 9.41 -16.35 -8.74
CA GLU A 91 8.33 -17.34 -8.92
C GLU A 91 7.09 -16.76 -9.61
N VAL A 92 7.30 -16.04 -10.72
CA VAL A 92 6.27 -15.29 -11.46
C VAL A 92 5.16 -16.16 -12.06
N THR A 93 5.40 -17.46 -12.23
CA THR A 93 4.45 -18.42 -12.81
C THR A 93 3.45 -18.96 -11.78
N HIS A 94 3.66 -18.71 -10.49
CA HIS A 94 2.79 -19.21 -9.45
C HIS A 94 1.43 -18.49 -9.48
N PRO A 95 0.27 -19.17 -9.40
CA PRO A 95 -1.04 -18.53 -9.49
C PRO A 95 -1.31 -17.44 -8.44
N GLN A 96 -0.65 -17.53 -7.28
CA GLN A 96 -0.75 -16.52 -6.21
C GLN A 96 0.27 -15.38 -6.34
N TYR A 97 1.14 -15.43 -7.36
CA TYR A 97 1.98 -14.30 -7.74
C TYR A 97 1.12 -13.27 -8.45
N LYS A 98 0.55 -12.34 -7.67
CA LYS A 98 -0.14 -11.16 -8.19
C LYS A 98 0.73 -9.95 -7.94
N ASN A 99 1.00 -9.17 -8.99
CA ASN A 99 1.85 -8.01 -8.88
C ASN A 99 1.42 -6.92 -9.86
N LEU A 100 1.82 -5.69 -9.56
CA LEU A 100 1.59 -4.54 -10.43
C LEU A 100 2.71 -4.48 -11.50
N PRO A 101 2.39 -4.08 -12.75
CA PRO A 101 3.40 -4.00 -13.81
C PRO A 101 4.56 -3.06 -13.42
N GLY A 102 5.80 -3.52 -13.56
CA GLY A 102 7.00 -2.73 -13.26
C GLY A 102 7.39 -2.66 -11.79
N PHE A 103 6.68 -3.37 -10.90
CA PHE A 103 7.02 -3.47 -9.49
C PHE A 103 7.61 -4.84 -9.15
N GLU A 104 8.34 -4.94 -8.04
CA GLU A 104 8.77 -6.22 -7.46
C GLU A 104 7.65 -6.86 -6.63
N TYR A 105 7.71 -8.18 -6.44
CA TYR A 105 6.72 -8.86 -5.61
C TYR A 105 6.87 -8.47 -4.15
N TRP A 106 5.85 -7.76 -3.67
CA TRP A 106 5.65 -7.42 -2.29
C TRP A 106 4.20 -7.70 -1.93
N VAL A 107 3.94 -8.14 -0.69
CA VAL A 107 2.57 -8.39 -0.24
C VAL A 107 1.66 -7.17 -0.43
N GLY A 108 2.20 -5.95 -0.26
CA GLY A 108 1.49 -4.70 -0.51
C GLY A 108 1.10 -4.49 -1.98
N ASN A 109 1.95 -4.92 -2.93
CA ASN A 109 1.64 -4.86 -4.35
C ASN A 109 0.65 -5.95 -4.76
N CYS A 110 0.78 -7.15 -4.19
CA CYS A 110 -0.20 -8.21 -4.39
C CYS A 110 -1.60 -7.77 -3.92
N ARG A 111 -1.69 -7.16 -2.74
CA ARG A 111 -2.95 -6.58 -2.23
C ARG A 111 -3.49 -5.49 -3.14
N SER A 112 -2.64 -4.55 -3.55
CA SER A 112 -3.03 -3.49 -4.49
C SER A 112 -3.54 -4.04 -5.82
N LYS A 113 -2.90 -5.09 -6.36
CA LYS A 113 -3.35 -5.78 -7.58
C LYS A 113 -4.66 -6.52 -7.35
N CYS A 114 -4.82 -7.18 -6.21
CA CYS A 114 -6.06 -7.85 -5.83
C CYS A 114 -7.24 -6.86 -5.74
N HIS A 115 -7.05 -5.70 -5.12
CA HIS A 115 -8.07 -4.64 -5.07
C HIS A 115 -8.39 -4.14 -6.49
N GLN A 116 -7.38 -3.96 -7.33
CA GLN A 116 -7.57 -3.58 -8.74
C GLN A 116 -8.42 -4.63 -9.50
N GLU A 117 -8.13 -5.92 -9.31
CA GLU A 117 -8.88 -7.03 -9.91
C GLU A 117 -10.34 -7.05 -9.46
N HIS A 118 -10.62 -6.83 -8.17
CA HIS A 118 -11.99 -6.72 -7.67
C HIS A 118 -12.76 -5.57 -8.33
N VAL A 119 -12.13 -4.42 -8.48
CA VAL A 119 -12.73 -3.26 -9.15
C VAL A 119 -12.99 -3.56 -10.64
N ILE A 120 -12.03 -4.20 -11.33
CA ILE A 120 -12.21 -4.61 -12.73
C ILE A 120 -13.32 -5.65 -12.85
N ASN A 121 -13.43 -6.59 -11.93
CA ASN A 121 -14.45 -7.63 -11.98
C ASN A 121 -15.87 -7.07 -11.80
N LEU A 122 -16.05 -6.14 -10.86
CA LEU A 122 -17.34 -5.54 -10.54
C LEU A 122 -17.72 -4.40 -11.50
N CYS A 123 -16.78 -3.49 -11.80
CA CYS A 123 -17.04 -2.26 -12.54
C CYS A 123 -16.47 -2.23 -13.97
N LYS A 124 -15.77 -3.30 -14.41
CA LYS A 124 -15.22 -3.47 -15.77
C LYS A 124 -14.22 -2.37 -16.21
N CYS A 125 -13.70 -1.59 -15.26
CA CYS A 125 -12.72 -0.54 -15.49
C CYS A 125 -11.71 -0.49 -14.34
N SER A 126 -10.56 0.16 -14.56
CA SER A 126 -9.58 0.43 -13.51
C SER A 126 -9.42 1.94 -13.27
N PRO A 127 -9.60 2.43 -12.03
CA PRO A 127 -9.44 3.85 -11.72
C PRO A 127 -7.95 4.20 -11.59
N SER A 128 -7.43 4.98 -12.54
CA SER A 128 -6.02 5.40 -12.58
C SER A 128 -5.59 6.27 -11.40
N VAL A 129 -6.54 6.83 -10.66
CA VAL A 129 -6.28 7.59 -9.42
C VAL A 129 -5.80 6.68 -8.29
N PHE A 130 -6.19 5.39 -8.30
CA PHE A 130 -5.89 4.45 -7.20
C PHE A 130 -4.87 3.38 -7.58
N PHE A 131 -4.77 3.04 -8.86
CA PHE A 131 -3.91 1.95 -9.34
C PHE A 131 -3.08 2.40 -10.54
N PRO A 132 -1.85 1.87 -10.70
CA PRO A 132 -1.06 2.15 -11.89
C PRO A 132 -1.72 1.48 -13.09
N VAL A 133 -1.63 2.15 -14.24
CA VAL A 133 -2.10 1.67 -15.54
C VAL A 133 -0.93 1.71 -16.50
N THR A 134 -0.77 0.65 -17.27
CA THR A 134 0.26 0.51 -18.29
C THR A 134 -0.35 0.14 -19.62
N ASP A 135 0.35 0.40 -20.72
CA ASP A 135 -0.13 0.09 -22.08
C ASP A 135 -0.30 -1.41 -22.33
N LYS A 136 0.22 -2.26 -21.43
CA LYS A 136 0.09 -3.73 -21.49
C LYS A 136 -1.16 -4.25 -20.79
N ASP A 137 -1.91 -3.39 -20.12
CA ASP A 137 -3.10 -3.79 -19.38
C ASP A 137 -4.30 -4.00 -20.32
N ASN A 138 -5.00 -5.11 -20.16
CA ASN A 138 -6.17 -5.49 -20.99
C ASN A 138 -7.49 -4.85 -20.53
N PHE A 139 -7.44 -3.81 -19.69
CA PHE A 139 -8.62 -3.16 -19.13
C PHE A 139 -8.66 -1.68 -19.47
N THR A 140 -9.85 -1.10 -19.43
CA THR A 140 -10.04 0.33 -19.70
C THR A 140 -9.91 1.16 -18.43
N VAL A 141 -9.47 2.41 -18.58
CA VAL A 141 -9.45 3.38 -17.47
C VAL A 141 -10.89 3.85 -17.19
N CYS A 142 -11.29 3.86 -15.92
CA CYS A 142 -12.63 4.31 -15.53
C CYS A 142 -12.90 5.76 -15.96
N ARG A 143 -14.04 5.97 -16.60
CA ARG A 143 -14.59 7.30 -16.92
C ARG A 143 -15.34 7.87 -15.71
N PRO A 144 -15.64 9.19 -15.68
CA PRO A 144 -16.46 9.77 -14.62
C PRO A 144 -17.84 9.11 -14.44
N SER A 145 -18.42 8.57 -15.52
CA SER A 145 -19.67 7.79 -15.48
C SER A 145 -19.55 6.53 -14.62
N ASP A 146 -18.38 5.89 -14.63
CA ASP A 146 -18.15 4.59 -14.00
C ASP A 146 -17.93 4.73 -12.49
N PHE A 147 -17.71 5.95 -12.01
CA PHE A 147 -17.56 6.23 -10.57
C PHE A 147 -18.85 5.95 -9.80
N LYS A 148 -20.00 5.93 -10.48
CA LYS A 148 -21.25 5.43 -9.89
C LYS A 148 -21.10 3.97 -9.42
N CYS A 149 -20.50 3.10 -10.23
CA CYS A 149 -20.26 1.71 -9.83
C CYS A 149 -19.33 1.60 -8.62
N LEU A 150 -18.27 2.42 -8.58
CA LEU A 150 -17.34 2.47 -7.45
C LEU A 150 -18.06 2.88 -6.16
N HIS A 151 -18.94 3.88 -6.25
CA HIS A 151 -19.72 4.35 -5.11
C HIS A 151 -20.77 3.34 -4.65
N ASP A 152 -21.45 2.68 -5.60
CA ASP A 152 -22.51 1.72 -5.29
C ASP A 152 -21.92 0.47 -4.60
N ASN A 153 -20.69 0.07 -4.97
CA ASN A 153 -19.93 -1.04 -4.34
C ASN A 153 -18.96 -0.59 -3.24
N ARG A 154 -19.10 0.63 -2.70
CA ARG A 154 -18.14 1.21 -1.74
C ARG A 154 -17.93 0.37 -0.48
N LEU A 155 -18.96 -0.35 -0.02
CA LEU A 155 -18.87 -1.18 1.18
C LEU A 155 -17.96 -2.38 0.92
N THR A 156 -18.12 -3.05 -0.22
CA THR A 156 -17.28 -4.15 -0.67
C THR A 156 -15.82 -3.73 -0.79
N PHE A 157 -15.56 -2.54 -1.35
CA PHE A 157 -14.19 -2.00 -1.46
C PHE A 157 -13.62 -1.46 -0.14
N SER A 158 -14.44 -1.28 0.89
CA SER A 158 -13.99 -0.72 2.17
C SER A 158 -13.41 -1.75 3.13
N VAL A 159 -13.61 -3.04 2.87
CA VAL A 159 -13.12 -4.11 3.75
C VAL A 159 -12.45 -5.23 2.94
N GLU A 160 -11.19 -5.49 3.31
CA GLU A 160 -10.42 -6.65 2.90
C GLU A 160 -10.48 -7.70 4.01
N ARG A 161 -10.68 -8.96 3.64
CA ARG A 161 -10.81 -10.08 4.58
C ARG A 161 -9.80 -11.17 4.34
N HIS A 162 -9.46 -11.88 5.41
CA HIS A 162 -8.61 -13.06 5.29
C HIS A 162 -9.44 -14.22 4.69
N PRO A 163 -8.86 -15.06 3.80
CA PRO A 163 -9.60 -16.16 3.17
C PRO A 163 -10.27 -17.14 4.14
N GLN A 164 -9.78 -17.24 5.38
CA GLN A 164 -10.35 -18.12 6.42
C GLN A 164 -11.46 -17.45 7.24
N GLU A 165 -11.61 -16.13 7.18
CA GLU A 165 -12.63 -15.43 7.95
C GLU A 165 -14.04 -15.67 7.42
N ASP A 166 -14.19 -15.97 6.13
CA ASP A 166 -15.49 -16.28 5.52
C ASP A 166 -16.14 -17.54 6.12
N GLU A 167 -15.34 -18.48 6.64
CA GLU A 167 -15.84 -19.73 7.21
C GLU A 167 -16.19 -19.61 8.70
N TYR A 168 -15.49 -18.73 9.44
CA TYR A 168 -15.53 -18.73 10.91
C TYR A 168 -16.04 -17.43 11.55
N VAL A 169 -16.24 -16.37 10.77
CA VAL A 169 -16.68 -15.06 11.28
C VAL A 169 -17.99 -14.68 10.62
N ASP A 170 -19.05 -14.55 11.42
CA ASP A 170 -20.35 -14.05 10.97
C ASP A 170 -20.27 -12.56 10.61
N ASN A 171 -20.83 -12.17 9.47
CA ASN A 171 -20.66 -10.80 8.95
C ASN A 171 -21.96 -10.07 8.77
N LEU A 172 -21.94 -8.81 9.20
CA LEU A 172 -22.97 -7.83 8.90
C LEU A 172 -23.05 -7.51 7.39
N TYR A 173 -21.92 -7.64 6.69
CA TYR A 173 -21.79 -7.33 5.26
C TYR A 173 -21.52 -8.62 4.48
N LYS A 174 -22.40 -8.95 3.53
CA LYS A 174 -22.30 -10.17 2.72
C LYS A 174 -21.19 -10.14 1.67
N GLU A 175 -20.67 -8.95 1.36
CA GLU A 175 -19.72 -8.73 0.27
C GLU A 175 -18.42 -8.09 0.80
N SER A 176 -17.28 -8.66 0.42
CA SER A 176 -15.96 -8.16 0.81
C SER A 176 -14.90 -8.52 -0.23
N MET A 177 -13.74 -7.85 -0.16
CA MET A 177 -12.59 -8.24 -0.98
C MET A 177 -11.76 -9.31 -0.25
N ILE A 178 -11.65 -10.49 -0.84
CA ILE A 178 -10.76 -11.54 -0.32
C ILE A 178 -9.46 -11.51 -1.13
N CYS A 179 -8.34 -11.29 -0.44
CA CYS A 179 -7.01 -11.22 -1.05
C CYS A 179 -6.07 -12.26 -0.46
N ASN A 180 -5.94 -13.40 -1.15
CA ASN A 180 -5.06 -14.50 -0.76
C ASN A 180 -3.62 -14.30 -1.26
N CYS A 181 -2.94 -13.30 -0.70
CA CYS A 181 -1.57 -12.93 -1.02
C CYS A 181 -0.57 -13.56 -0.05
N PHE A 182 0.45 -14.26 -0.57
CA PHE A 182 1.57 -14.69 0.27
C PHE A 182 2.53 -13.54 0.57
N ILE A 183 3.19 -13.60 1.73
CA ILE A 183 4.28 -12.67 2.02
C ILE A 183 5.48 -12.94 1.10
N SER A 184 6.32 -11.94 0.90
CA SER A 184 7.60 -12.14 0.22
C SER A 184 8.53 -12.92 1.14
N CYS A 185 9.29 -13.89 0.61
CA CYS A 185 10.28 -14.62 1.40
C CYS A 185 11.46 -13.73 1.89
N THR A 186 11.58 -12.53 1.34
CA THR A 186 12.38 -11.44 1.93
C THR A 186 11.45 -10.27 2.17
N GLN A 187 11.31 -9.86 3.42
CA GLN A 187 10.42 -8.80 3.85
C GLN A 187 11.21 -7.65 4.49
N LEU A 188 10.91 -6.40 4.11
CA LEU A 188 11.40 -5.21 4.80
C LEU A 188 10.18 -4.39 5.27
N ILE A 189 10.07 -4.17 6.58
CA ILE A 189 8.96 -3.43 7.20
C ILE A 189 9.55 -2.21 7.91
N PHE A 190 8.87 -1.07 7.84
CA PHE A 190 9.21 0.11 8.61
C PHE A 190 8.24 0.25 9.78
N ASP A 191 8.68 -0.13 10.98
CA ASP A 191 7.92 0.14 12.20
C ASP A 191 7.97 1.64 12.47
N ARG A 192 6.81 2.26 12.74
CA ARG A 192 6.66 3.71 12.74
C ARG A 192 5.93 4.20 14.00
N VAL A 193 6.53 5.17 14.68
CA VAL A 193 5.97 5.83 15.86
C VAL A 193 5.77 7.31 15.54
N PHE A 194 4.53 7.76 15.66
CA PHE A 194 4.17 9.16 15.42
C PHE A 194 3.97 9.84 16.77
N SER A 195 4.77 10.86 17.04
CA SER A 195 4.60 11.78 18.15
C SER A 195 4.19 13.14 17.59
N SER A 196 3.18 13.78 18.15
CA SER A 196 2.70 15.09 17.67
C SER A 196 2.50 16.04 18.84
N SER A 197 3.07 17.23 18.71
CA SER A 197 2.86 18.37 19.61
C SER A 197 2.23 19.52 18.83
N THR A 198 1.37 20.29 19.48
CA THR A 198 0.83 21.53 18.90
C THR A 198 1.92 22.58 18.84
N LEU A 199 1.98 23.31 17.73
CA LEU A 199 2.80 24.52 17.64
C LEU A 199 2.01 25.63 18.36
N GLU A 200 2.56 26.14 19.46
CA GLU A 200 2.05 27.33 20.15
C GLU A 200 2.07 28.56 19.23
#